data_AF-A0A7M2C648-F1
#
_entry.id   AF-A0A7M2C648-F1
#
_cell.length_a   1.000
_cell.length_b   1.000
_cell.length_c   1.000
_cell.angle_alpha   90.00
_cell.angle_beta   90.00
_cell.angle_gamma   90.00
#
_symmetry.space_group_name_H-M   'P 1'
#
loop_
_entity.id
_entity.type
_entity.pdbx_description
1 polymer ?
#
loop_
_entity_poly.entity_id
_entity_poly.type
_entity_poly.pdbx_seq_one_letter_code
_entity_poly.pdbx_strand_id
1 'polypeptide(L)'
;MAVSSAGTAGKTVPDSPVLSDVMAELAALEEPRQREVNEKHGDDHGVNLSKLRAVAKRLKTQQDLARELWATGETAARLLALLICRPKAFDRGELDRMLRESRTPKVQDWLVNYVVKKSPHAEDLRSAWFDDPDPVVASAGWALTSERVVKEPEGLDLEGLLDIIEARMKGAPDRLQWAMNQCLAQIGIEHPEHRARALEIGERLEVLKDYPTPPNCTSPFAPVWINEMVRRKSL
;
A
#
# COMPACT_ATOMS: atom_id res chain seq x y z
N MET A 1 -17.34 7.01 67.04
CA MET A 1 -16.63 6.30 65.96
C MET A 1 -17.61 6.09 64.81
N ALA A 2 -17.52 6.90 63.76
CA ALA A 2 -18.30 6.73 62.54
C ALA A 2 -17.30 6.76 61.38
N VAL A 3 -17.09 5.61 60.74
CA VAL A 3 -16.27 5.49 59.54
C VAL A 3 -17.22 5.61 58.36
N SER A 4 -17.16 6.75 57.68
CA SER A 4 -17.85 6.97 56.41
C SER A 4 -16.93 6.53 55.28
N SER A 5 -17.28 5.46 54.58
CA SER A 5 -16.55 5.00 53.39
C SER A 5 -17.00 5.82 52.18
N ALA A 6 -16.13 6.71 51.70
CA ALA A 6 -16.32 7.35 50.41
C ALA A 6 -16.06 6.31 49.30
N GLY A 7 -17.14 5.91 48.61
CA GLY A 7 -17.04 5.14 47.38
C GLY A 7 -16.41 5.99 46.27
N THR A 8 -15.25 5.56 45.79
CA THR A 8 -14.59 6.16 44.62
C THR A 8 -15.39 5.84 43.37
N ALA A 9 -16.04 6.86 42.81
CA ALA A 9 -16.64 6.81 41.49
C ALA A 9 -15.57 6.47 40.45
N GLY A 10 -15.73 5.31 39.80
CA GLY A 10 -14.92 4.92 38.66
C GLY A 10 -15.07 5.96 37.55
N LYS A 11 -13.95 6.50 37.06
CA LYS A 11 -13.91 7.31 35.84
C LYS A 11 -14.48 6.47 34.70
N THR A 12 -15.61 6.88 34.15
CA THR A 12 -16.13 6.37 32.88
C THR A 12 -15.09 6.69 31.79
N VAL A 13 -14.40 5.65 31.32
CA VAL A 13 -13.66 5.71 30.06
C VAL A 13 -14.68 6.08 28.98
N PRO A 14 -14.44 7.09 28.12
CA PRO A 14 -15.36 7.38 27.02
C PRO A 14 -15.59 6.10 26.23
N ASP A 15 -16.86 5.77 25.94
CA ASP A 15 -17.25 4.53 25.26
C ASP A 15 -16.38 4.37 24.00
N SER A 16 -15.61 3.30 23.98
CA SER A 16 -14.85 2.95 22.77
C SER A 16 -15.86 2.69 21.66
N PRO A 17 -15.64 3.20 20.43
CA PRO A 17 -16.59 3.03 19.35
C PRO A 17 -16.86 1.55 19.12
N VAL A 18 -18.13 1.15 19.18
CA VAL A 18 -18.55 -0.24 19.00
C VAL A 18 -18.51 -0.57 17.51
N LEU A 19 -17.98 -1.76 17.16
CA LEU A 19 -17.86 -2.22 15.77
C LEU A 19 -19.15 -2.04 14.97
N SER A 20 -20.30 -2.38 15.56
CA SER A 20 -21.62 -2.26 14.92
C SER A 20 -21.93 -0.84 14.45
N ASP A 21 -21.60 0.17 15.27
CA ASP A 21 -21.91 1.56 14.98
C ASP A 21 -21.02 2.07 13.84
N VAL A 22 -19.75 1.68 13.85
CA VAL A 22 -18.80 2.01 12.79
C VAL A 22 -19.20 1.33 11.47
N MET A 23 -19.63 0.07 11.52
CA MET A 23 -20.11 -0.65 10.34
C MET A 23 -21.37 0.00 9.75
N ALA A 24 -22.31 0.44 10.58
CA ALA A 24 -23.49 1.18 10.13
C ALA A 24 -23.12 2.52 9.47
N GLU A 25 -22.17 3.25 10.05
CA GLU A 25 -21.64 4.48 9.46
C GLU A 25 -20.95 4.24 8.12
N LEU A 26 -20.13 3.18 8.00
CA LEU A 26 -19.48 2.79 6.75
C LEU A 26 -20.49 2.44 5.66
N ALA A 27 -21.56 1.72 5.99
CA ALA A 27 -22.63 1.41 5.05
C ALA A 27 -23.31 2.68 4.51
N ALA A 28 -23.46 3.72 5.34
CA ALA A 28 -24.00 5.01 4.92
C ALA A 28 -23.06 5.82 4.00
N LEU A 29 -21.79 5.44 3.88
CA LEU A 29 -20.83 6.06 2.96
C LEU A 29 -20.83 5.44 1.56
N GLU A 30 -21.61 4.38 1.35
CA GLU A 30 -21.71 3.66 0.09
C GLU A 30 -22.39 4.50 -0.99
N GLU A 31 -21.74 4.64 -2.14
CA GLU A 31 -22.28 5.34 -3.30
C GLU A 31 -22.32 4.38 -4.52
N PRO A 32 -23.51 3.96 -5.02
CA PRO A 32 -23.61 2.94 -6.08
C PRO A 32 -22.85 3.27 -7.36
N ARG A 33 -22.82 4.55 -7.76
CA ARG A 33 -22.04 5.01 -8.91
C ARG A 33 -20.53 4.83 -8.70
N GLN A 34 -20.04 5.01 -7.48
CA GLN A 34 -18.64 4.78 -7.17
C GLN A 34 -18.32 3.28 -7.24
N ARG A 35 -19.23 2.42 -6.73
CA ARG A 35 -19.11 0.96 -6.84
C ARG A 35 -18.96 0.51 -8.29
N GLU A 36 -19.87 0.93 -9.17
CA GLU A 36 -19.82 0.57 -10.60
C GLU A 36 -18.50 0.95 -11.28
N VAL A 37 -17.90 2.06 -10.87
CA VAL A 37 -16.60 2.51 -11.39
C VAL A 37 -15.46 1.70 -10.77
N ASN A 38 -15.48 1.46 -9.47
CA ASN A 38 -14.43 0.74 -8.74
C ASN A 38 -14.38 -0.74 -9.12
N GLU A 39 -15.53 -1.37 -9.37
CA GLU A 39 -15.61 -2.78 -9.79
C GLU A 39 -14.91 -3.02 -11.13
N LYS A 40 -14.95 -2.04 -12.05
CA LYS A 40 -14.20 -2.09 -13.32
C LYS A 40 -12.68 -2.08 -13.12
N HIS A 41 -12.21 -1.67 -11.94
CA HIS A 41 -10.81 -1.67 -11.55
C HIS A 41 -10.49 -2.78 -10.53
N GLY A 42 -11.42 -3.71 -10.28
CA GLY A 42 -11.24 -4.83 -9.35
C GLY A 42 -11.52 -4.53 -7.88
N ASP A 43 -12.07 -3.35 -7.55
CA ASP A 43 -12.41 -2.94 -6.19
C ASP A 43 -13.93 -3.06 -5.95
N ASP A 44 -14.35 -3.86 -4.96
CA ASP A 44 -15.75 -4.22 -4.68
C ASP A 44 -16.47 -3.25 -3.70
N HIS A 45 -16.09 -1.97 -3.70
CA HIS A 45 -16.62 -0.97 -2.76
C HIS A 45 -17.15 0.28 -3.47
N GLY A 46 -18.23 0.86 -2.92
CA GLY A 46 -18.72 2.19 -3.29
C GLY A 46 -18.35 3.27 -2.29
N VAL A 47 -17.48 2.98 -1.31
CA VAL A 47 -17.17 3.91 -0.23
C VAL A 47 -16.49 5.20 -0.73
N ASN A 48 -17.06 6.34 -0.32
CA ASN A 48 -16.44 7.63 -0.56
C ASN A 48 -15.16 7.79 0.28
N LEU A 49 -13.99 7.66 -0.35
CA LEU A 49 -12.69 7.67 0.33
C LEU A 49 -12.39 8.98 1.10
N SER A 50 -12.94 10.12 0.68
CA SER A 50 -12.79 11.38 1.41
C SER A 50 -13.59 11.37 2.70
N LYS A 51 -14.84 10.89 2.66
CA LYS A 51 -15.67 10.70 3.87
C LYS A 51 -15.07 9.63 4.78
N LEU A 52 -14.57 8.52 4.22
CA LEU A 52 -13.87 7.46 4.97
C LEU A 52 -12.69 8.02 5.78
N ARG A 53 -11.88 8.90 5.18
CA ARG A 53 -10.78 9.59 5.88
C ARG A 53 -11.28 10.54 6.96
N ALA A 54 -12.45 11.15 6.81
CA ALA A 54 -13.06 11.95 7.86
C ALA A 54 -13.49 11.10 9.06
N VAL A 55 -14.04 9.89 8.81
CA VAL A 55 -14.32 8.90 9.86
C VAL A 55 -13.04 8.49 10.59
N ALA A 56 -11.99 8.10 9.84
CA ALA A 56 -10.70 7.75 10.41
C ALA A 56 -10.10 8.89 11.27
N LYS A 57 -10.19 10.14 10.80
CA LYS A 57 -9.74 11.32 11.54
C LYS A 57 -10.46 11.49 12.88
N ARG A 58 -11.78 11.23 12.91
CA ARG A 58 -12.58 11.30 14.15
C ARG A 58 -12.23 10.16 15.11
N LEU A 59 -12.11 8.93 14.59
CA LEU A 59 -11.79 7.75 15.39
C LEU A 59 -10.36 7.78 15.95
N LYS A 60 -9.42 8.42 15.23
CA LYS A 60 -7.97 8.38 15.49
C LYS A 60 -7.48 6.93 15.46
N THR A 61 -6.31 6.68 16.04
CA THR A 61 -5.73 5.35 16.11
C THR A 61 -6.47 4.47 17.12
N GLN A 62 -6.99 3.33 16.66
CA GLN A 62 -7.79 2.35 17.40
C GLN A 62 -7.37 0.94 16.97
N GLN A 63 -6.34 0.36 17.59
CA GLN A 63 -5.74 -0.90 17.12
C GLN A 63 -6.69 -2.11 17.24
N ASP A 64 -7.40 -2.23 18.36
CA ASP A 64 -8.25 -3.40 18.60
C ASP A 64 -9.46 -3.37 17.66
N LEU A 65 -10.10 -2.20 17.52
CA LEU A 65 -11.13 -1.97 16.51
C LEU A 65 -10.61 -2.20 15.08
N ALA A 66 -9.37 -1.80 14.76
CA ALA A 66 -8.81 -2.06 13.42
C ALA A 66 -8.73 -3.56 13.10
N ARG A 67 -8.36 -4.40 14.08
CA ARG A 67 -8.35 -5.86 13.92
C ARG A 67 -9.77 -6.42 13.77
N GLU A 68 -10.72 -5.93 14.55
CA GLU A 68 -12.13 -6.31 14.43
C GLU A 68 -12.70 -5.95 13.05
N LEU A 69 -12.47 -4.71 12.59
CA LEU A 69 -12.85 -4.24 11.26
C LEU A 69 -12.20 -5.08 10.16
N TRP A 70 -10.92 -5.45 10.30
CA TRP A 70 -10.23 -6.29 9.34
C TRP A 70 -10.88 -7.67 9.19
N ALA A 71 -11.23 -8.27 10.33
CA ALA A 71 -11.82 -9.61 10.44
C ALA A 71 -13.21 -9.70 9.80
N THR A 72 -13.91 -8.58 9.60
CA THR A 72 -15.21 -8.57 8.90
C THR A 72 -15.11 -9.01 7.43
N GLY A 73 -13.94 -8.86 6.81
CA GLY A 73 -13.74 -9.15 5.39
C GLY A 73 -14.27 -8.07 4.44
N GLU A 74 -15.05 -7.10 4.94
CA GLU A 74 -15.67 -6.01 4.17
C GLU A 74 -14.61 -5.00 3.72
N THR A 75 -14.57 -4.67 2.43
CA THR A 75 -13.54 -3.79 1.87
C THR A 75 -13.54 -2.40 2.51
N ALA A 76 -14.70 -1.78 2.72
CA ALA A 76 -14.78 -0.48 3.39
C ALA A 76 -14.24 -0.53 4.83
N ALA A 77 -14.54 -1.62 5.56
CA ALA A 77 -14.05 -1.84 6.92
C ALA A 77 -12.53 -2.05 6.95
N ARG A 78 -11.99 -2.86 6.03
CA ARG A 78 -10.55 -3.07 5.88
C ARG A 78 -9.82 -1.78 5.52
N LEU A 79 -10.35 -0.98 4.61
CA LEU A 79 -9.78 0.33 4.29
C LEU A 79 -9.77 1.26 5.51
N LEU A 80 -10.85 1.29 6.30
CA LEU A 80 -10.85 2.04 7.56
C LEU A 80 -9.81 1.50 8.54
N ALA A 81 -9.74 0.18 8.73
CA ALA A 81 -8.79 -0.47 9.62
C ALA A 81 -7.35 -0.02 9.33
N LEU A 82 -6.96 0.01 8.05
CA LEU A 82 -5.63 0.46 7.62
C LEU A 82 -5.34 1.93 7.95
N LEU A 83 -6.38 2.78 8.03
CA LEU A 83 -6.24 4.19 8.41
C LEU A 83 -6.16 4.41 9.93
N ILE A 84 -6.72 3.50 10.74
CA ILE A 84 -6.81 3.66 12.20
C ILE A 84 -5.93 2.68 12.98
N CYS A 85 -5.20 1.78 12.32
CA CYS A 85 -4.28 0.86 12.98
C CYS A 85 -2.99 1.54 13.49
N ARG A 86 -2.23 0.79 14.30
CA ARG A 86 -0.82 1.02 14.64
C ARG A 86 0.03 0.08 13.78
N PRO A 87 0.69 0.56 12.70
CA PRO A 87 1.44 -0.32 11.80
C PRO A 87 2.47 -1.24 12.47
N LYS A 88 3.16 -0.73 13.49
CA LYS A 88 4.19 -1.47 14.24
C LYS A 88 3.63 -2.50 15.23
N ALA A 89 2.30 -2.60 15.37
CA ALA A 89 1.66 -3.52 16.31
C ALA A 89 1.27 -4.87 15.67
N PHE A 90 1.36 -4.98 14.35
CA PHE A 90 1.16 -6.23 13.63
C PHE A 90 2.45 -7.03 13.61
N ASP A 91 2.35 -8.33 13.88
CA ASP A 91 3.49 -9.23 13.68
C ASP A 91 3.68 -9.59 12.20
N ARG A 92 4.85 -10.14 11.87
CA ARG A 92 5.20 -10.55 10.50
C ARG A 92 4.15 -11.49 9.88
N GLY A 93 3.70 -12.49 10.62
CA GLY A 93 2.75 -13.49 10.13
C GLY A 93 1.34 -12.91 9.95
N GLU A 94 0.94 -11.96 10.80
CA GLU A 94 -0.29 -11.19 10.67
C GLU A 94 -0.28 -10.38 9.37
N LEU A 95 0.81 -9.68 9.07
CA LEU A 95 0.95 -8.92 7.81
C LEU A 95 0.92 -9.81 6.56
N ASP A 96 1.56 -10.98 6.59
CA ASP A 96 1.49 -11.97 5.51
C ASP A 96 0.06 -12.48 5.28
N ARG A 97 -0.65 -12.86 6.35
CA ARG A 97 -2.06 -13.25 6.26
C ARG A 97 -2.93 -12.13 5.72
N MET A 98 -2.76 -10.91 6.23
CA MET A 98 -3.50 -9.74 5.77
C MET A 98 -3.31 -9.53 4.26
N LEU A 99 -2.08 -9.64 3.74
CA LEU A 99 -1.82 -9.48 2.31
C LEU A 99 -2.54 -10.55 1.49
N ARG A 100 -2.45 -11.82 1.89
CA ARG A 100 -3.07 -12.97 1.19
C ARG A 100 -4.61 -12.98 1.30
N GLU A 101 -5.16 -12.42 2.37
CA GLU A 101 -6.61 -12.24 2.54
C GLU A 101 -7.17 -11.03 1.79
N SER A 102 -6.31 -10.09 1.39
CA SER A 102 -6.72 -8.88 0.68
C SER A 102 -7.02 -9.23 -0.77
N ARG A 103 -8.28 -9.11 -1.19
CA ARG A 103 -8.72 -9.50 -2.54
C ARG A 103 -8.73 -8.33 -3.53
N THR A 104 -8.86 -7.12 -3.02
CA THR A 104 -9.08 -5.93 -3.85
C THR A 104 -7.82 -5.09 -3.98
N PRO A 105 -7.57 -4.50 -5.18
CA PRO A 105 -6.37 -3.73 -5.41
C PRO A 105 -6.13 -2.60 -4.42
N LYS A 106 -7.18 -1.88 -4.00
CA LYS A 106 -7.09 -0.77 -3.05
C LYS A 106 -6.62 -1.20 -1.67
N VAL A 107 -7.18 -2.28 -1.14
CA VAL A 107 -6.83 -2.78 0.20
C VAL A 107 -5.37 -3.22 0.20
N GLN A 108 -4.95 -3.97 -0.83
CA GLN A 108 -3.54 -4.39 -0.97
C GLN A 108 -2.59 -3.19 -1.07
N ASP A 109 -2.94 -2.18 -1.87
CA ASP A 109 -2.13 -0.96 -2.03
C ASP A 109 -1.99 -0.18 -0.71
N TRP A 110 -3.09 0.04 0.01
CA TRP A 110 -3.08 0.73 1.30
C TRP A 110 -2.39 -0.09 2.38
N LEU A 111 -2.55 -1.42 2.39
CA LEU A 111 -1.87 -2.30 3.33
C LEU A 111 -0.36 -2.15 3.18
N VAL A 112 0.16 -2.29 1.96
CA VAL A 112 1.59 -2.15 1.71
C VAL A 112 2.05 -0.74 2.09
N ASN A 113 1.43 0.29 1.51
CA ASN A 113 1.95 1.66 1.61
C ASN A 113 1.74 2.33 2.98
N TYR A 114 0.65 2.03 3.68
CA TYR A 114 0.34 2.69 4.95
C TYR A 114 0.81 1.88 6.15
N VAL A 115 0.93 0.56 6.01
CA VAL A 115 1.22 -0.36 7.11
C VAL A 115 2.57 -1.05 6.93
N VAL A 116 2.72 -1.90 5.91
CA VAL A 116 3.89 -2.79 5.79
C VAL A 116 5.19 -2.00 5.65
N LYS A 117 5.22 -0.96 4.83
CA LYS A 117 6.40 -0.07 4.65
C LYS A 117 6.90 0.58 5.95
N LYS A 118 6.05 0.68 6.97
CA LYS A 118 6.38 1.28 8.28
C LYS A 118 6.64 0.23 9.36
N SER A 119 6.50 -1.05 9.02
CA SER A 119 6.68 -2.18 9.93
C SER A 119 8.15 -2.48 10.15
N PRO A 120 8.58 -2.89 11.35
CA PRO A 120 9.92 -3.43 11.55
C PRO A 120 10.16 -4.74 10.76
N HIS A 121 9.10 -5.37 10.23
CA HIS A 121 9.18 -6.61 9.46
C HIS A 121 9.29 -6.38 7.95
N ALA A 122 9.44 -5.14 7.47
CA ALA A 122 9.41 -4.82 6.05
C ALA A 122 10.48 -5.57 5.24
N GLU A 123 11.72 -5.69 5.74
CA GLU A 123 12.80 -6.37 5.02
C GLU A 123 12.59 -7.90 4.95
N ASP A 124 12.14 -8.51 6.05
CA ASP A 124 11.82 -9.94 6.08
C ASP A 124 10.68 -10.26 5.10
N LEU A 125 9.63 -9.41 5.08
CA LEU A 125 8.49 -9.57 4.18
C LEU A 125 8.88 -9.29 2.73
N ARG A 126 9.73 -8.28 2.46
CA ARG A 126 10.27 -8.01 1.13
C ARG A 126 10.95 -9.26 0.57
N SER A 127 11.84 -9.86 1.35
CA SER A 127 12.58 -11.06 0.95
C SER A 127 11.66 -12.26 0.75
N ALA A 128 10.70 -12.47 1.66
CA ALA A 128 9.74 -13.57 1.57
C ALA A 128 8.78 -13.44 0.38
N TRP A 129 8.38 -12.22 0.03
CA TRP A 129 7.40 -11.97 -1.02
C TRP A 129 8.02 -11.81 -2.41
N PHE A 130 9.32 -11.48 -2.52
CA PHE A 130 9.95 -11.06 -3.78
C PHE A 130 9.74 -12.02 -4.97
N ASP A 131 9.85 -13.33 -4.73
CA ASP A 131 9.68 -14.40 -5.73
C ASP A 131 8.50 -15.32 -5.36
N ASP A 132 7.50 -14.79 -4.65
CA ASP A 132 6.29 -15.54 -4.31
C ASP A 132 5.55 -15.95 -5.61
N PRO A 133 5.04 -17.20 -5.71
CA PRO A 133 4.34 -17.66 -6.91
C PRO A 133 3.03 -16.89 -7.17
N ASP A 134 2.44 -16.26 -6.16
CA ASP A 134 1.31 -15.35 -6.34
C ASP A 134 1.81 -13.98 -6.83
N PRO A 135 1.47 -13.54 -8.06
CA PRO A 135 1.94 -12.26 -8.61
C PRO A 135 1.48 -11.05 -7.80
N VAL A 136 0.38 -11.16 -7.05
CA VAL A 136 -0.07 -10.10 -6.14
C VAL A 136 0.88 -9.97 -4.97
N VAL A 137 1.28 -11.09 -4.37
CA VAL A 137 2.23 -11.10 -3.25
C VAL A 137 3.60 -10.65 -3.74
N ALA A 138 4.06 -11.16 -4.89
CA ALA A 138 5.27 -10.71 -5.55
C ALA A 138 5.27 -9.19 -5.80
N SER A 139 4.15 -8.63 -6.25
CA SER A 139 4.04 -7.17 -6.46
C SER A 139 4.30 -6.36 -5.18
N ALA A 140 3.90 -6.88 -4.01
CA ALA A 140 4.20 -6.25 -2.72
C ALA A 140 5.71 -6.34 -2.39
N GLY A 141 6.34 -7.49 -2.65
CA GLY A 141 7.80 -7.65 -2.54
C GLY A 141 8.58 -6.66 -3.42
N TRP A 142 8.14 -6.46 -4.67
CA TRP A 142 8.71 -5.46 -5.58
C TRP A 142 8.46 -4.01 -5.12
N ALA A 143 7.29 -3.72 -4.54
CA ALA A 143 6.98 -2.41 -4.00
C ALA A 143 7.83 -2.05 -2.78
N LEU A 144 8.14 -3.03 -1.92
CA LEU A 144 9.09 -2.88 -0.81
C LEU A 144 10.52 -2.75 -1.31
N THR A 145 10.90 -3.50 -2.35
CA THR A 145 12.21 -3.37 -3.00
C THR A 145 12.41 -1.98 -3.59
N SER A 146 11.40 -1.43 -4.26
CA SER A 146 11.44 -0.07 -4.80
C SER A 146 11.63 0.99 -3.71
N GLU A 147 11.04 0.81 -2.53
CA GLU A 147 11.27 1.71 -1.39
C GLU A 147 12.70 1.61 -0.86
N ARG A 148 13.23 0.40 -0.74
CA ARG A 148 14.60 0.17 -0.27
C ARG A 148 15.63 0.74 -1.25
N VAL A 149 15.43 0.60 -2.56
CA VAL A 149 16.26 1.24 -3.60
C VAL A 149 16.42 2.75 -3.37
N VAL A 150 15.36 3.42 -2.89
CA VAL A 150 15.36 4.87 -2.65
C VAL A 150 15.98 5.23 -1.30
N LYS A 151 15.71 4.44 -0.25
CA LYS A 151 16.02 4.84 1.13
C LYS A 151 17.29 4.21 1.70
N GLU A 152 17.51 2.93 1.44
CA GLU A 152 18.53 2.09 2.08
C GLU A 152 19.07 1.05 1.05
N PRO A 153 19.69 1.52 -0.05
CA PRO A 153 20.09 0.67 -1.17
C PRO A 153 21.28 -0.25 -0.83
N GLU A 154 22.01 -0.01 0.25
CA GLU A 154 23.17 -0.77 0.64
C GLU A 154 22.85 -2.27 0.74
N GLY A 155 23.65 -3.09 0.05
CA GLY A 155 23.47 -4.54 -0.01
C GLY A 155 22.36 -5.04 -0.94
N LEU A 156 21.71 -4.17 -1.73
CA LEU A 156 20.91 -4.60 -2.87
C LEU A 156 21.79 -4.88 -4.09
N ASP A 157 21.50 -5.96 -4.80
CA ASP A 157 22.06 -6.25 -6.12
C ASP A 157 21.24 -5.53 -7.20
N LEU A 158 21.55 -4.26 -7.45
CA LEU A 158 20.81 -3.43 -8.41
C LEU A 158 20.99 -3.92 -9.86
N GLU A 159 22.15 -4.46 -10.20
CA GLU A 159 22.41 -5.07 -11.51
C GLU A 159 21.52 -6.31 -11.71
N GLY A 160 21.49 -7.21 -10.73
CA GLY A 160 20.62 -8.38 -10.76
C GLY A 160 19.13 -8.02 -10.80
N LEU A 161 18.70 -6.95 -10.11
CA LEU A 161 17.32 -6.46 -10.23
C LEU A 161 16.99 -6.00 -11.66
N LEU A 162 17.90 -5.27 -12.32
CA LEU A 162 17.73 -4.85 -13.71
C LEU A 162 17.66 -6.05 -14.66
N ASP A 163 18.49 -7.07 -14.45
CA ASP A 163 18.46 -8.31 -15.24
C ASP A 163 17.11 -9.04 -15.11
N ILE A 164 16.57 -9.14 -13.89
CA ILE A 164 15.26 -9.75 -13.65
C ILE A 164 14.15 -8.93 -14.33
N ILE A 165 14.20 -7.59 -14.21
CA ILE A 165 13.23 -6.69 -14.85
C ILE A 165 13.24 -6.87 -16.36
N GLU A 166 14.42 -6.82 -16.97
CA GLU A 166 14.60 -7.03 -18.40
C GLU A 166 14.00 -8.36 -18.86
N ALA A 167 14.28 -9.44 -18.13
CA ALA A 167 13.86 -10.78 -18.54
C ALA A 167 12.35 -11.02 -18.35
N ARG A 168 11.73 -10.45 -17.31
CA ARG A 168 10.40 -10.88 -16.86
C ARG A 168 9.30 -9.82 -16.96
N MET A 169 9.61 -8.52 -16.85
CA MET A 169 8.60 -7.47 -16.65
C MET A 169 7.55 -7.42 -17.76
N LYS A 170 7.95 -7.57 -19.03
CA LYS A 170 7.03 -7.49 -20.18
C LYS A 170 5.95 -8.58 -20.17
N GLY A 171 6.24 -9.75 -19.61
CA GLY A 171 5.30 -10.87 -19.50
C GLY A 171 4.62 -10.98 -18.13
N ALA A 172 4.96 -10.13 -17.16
CA ALA A 172 4.39 -10.17 -15.83
C ALA A 172 2.91 -9.70 -15.82
N PRO A 173 2.05 -10.24 -14.95
CA PRO A 173 0.69 -9.73 -14.77
C PRO A 173 0.67 -8.26 -14.36
N ASP A 174 -0.35 -7.51 -14.75
CA ASP A 174 -0.45 -6.04 -14.66
C ASP A 174 0.09 -5.44 -13.35
N ARG A 175 -0.33 -5.98 -12.21
CA ARG A 175 0.09 -5.46 -10.89
C ARG A 175 1.57 -5.68 -10.61
N LEU A 176 2.09 -6.86 -10.96
CA LEU A 176 3.51 -7.18 -10.82
C LEU A 176 4.34 -6.38 -11.84
N GLN A 177 3.87 -6.28 -13.09
CA GLN A 177 4.49 -5.46 -14.12
C GLN A 177 4.59 -4.00 -13.70
N TRP A 178 3.54 -3.44 -13.10
CA TRP A 178 3.56 -2.10 -12.52
C TRP A 178 4.65 -1.97 -11.44
N ALA A 179 4.69 -2.89 -10.47
CA ALA A 179 5.68 -2.85 -9.39
C ALA A 179 7.13 -2.98 -9.89
N MET A 180 7.37 -3.82 -10.90
CA MET A 180 8.66 -3.95 -11.55
C MET A 180 9.06 -2.68 -12.32
N ASN A 181 8.12 -2.05 -13.04
CA ASN A 181 8.37 -0.78 -13.74
C ASN A 181 8.68 0.35 -12.75
N GLN A 182 8.01 0.35 -11.59
CA GLN A 182 8.31 1.27 -10.50
C GLN A 182 9.74 1.08 -9.99
N CYS A 183 10.17 -0.17 -9.77
CA CYS A 183 11.54 -0.46 -9.36
C CYS A 183 12.57 -0.01 -10.40
N LEU A 184 12.33 -0.30 -11.69
CA LEU A 184 13.16 0.16 -12.81
C LEU A 184 13.35 1.69 -12.80
N ALA A 185 12.24 2.42 -12.66
CA ALA A 185 12.27 3.87 -12.63
C ALA A 185 13.04 4.38 -11.41
N GLN A 186 12.80 3.84 -10.21
CA GLN A 186 13.52 4.26 -9.01
C GLN A 186 15.03 3.98 -9.11
N ILE A 187 15.45 2.84 -9.67
CA ILE A 187 16.86 2.56 -9.93
C ILE A 187 17.46 3.65 -10.84
N GLY A 188 16.81 3.94 -11.97
CA GLY A 188 17.31 4.97 -12.90
C GLY A 188 17.28 6.40 -12.36
N ILE A 189 16.38 6.72 -11.44
CA ILE A 189 16.28 8.04 -10.80
C ILE A 189 17.37 8.21 -9.75
N GLU A 190 17.51 7.24 -8.84
CA GLU A 190 18.32 7.35 -7.64
C GLU A 190 19.79 7.00 -7.85
N HIS A 191 20.10 6.13 -8.84
CA HIS A 191 21.45 5.57 -9.03
C HIS A 191 22.00 5.95 -10.42
N PRO A 192 22.75 7.07 -10.56
CA PRO A 192 23.24 7.58 -11.83
C PRO A 192 24.02 6.56 -12.67
N GLU A 193 24.81 5.71 -12.03
CA GLU A 193 25.61 4.65 -12.63
C GLU A 193 24.76 3.59 -13.35
N HIS A 194 23.52 3.38 -12.90
CA HIS A 194 22.59 2.41 -13.49
C HIS A 194 21.56 3.05 -14.43
N ARG A 195 21.53 4.39 -14.52
CA ARG A 195 20.51 5.14 -15.26
C ARG A 195 20.46 4.80 -16.74
N ALA A 196 21.61 4.75 -17.41
CA ALA A 196 21.66 4.45 -18.83
C ALA A 196 21.05 3.08 -19.13
N ARG A 197 21.34 2.09 -18.27
CA ARG A 197 20.79 0.74 -18.38
C ARG A 197 19.27 0.70 -18.12
N ALA A 198 18.80 1.41 -17.09
CA ALA A 198 17.38 1.49 -16.79
C ALA A 198 16.57 2.12 -17.93
N LEU A 199 17.10 3.19 -18.56
CA LEU A 199 16.50 3.82 -19.74
C LEU A 199 16.42 2.85 -20.93
N GLU A 200 17.52 2.15 -21.24
CA GLU A 200 17.57 1.17 -22.32
C GLU A 200 16.51 0.06 -22.14
N ILE A 201 16.39 -0.48 -20.92
CA ILE A 201 15.38 -1.49 -20.60
C ILE A 201 13.97 -0.92 -20.80
N GLY A 202 13.71 0.28 -20.29
CA GLY A 202 12.41 0.95 -20.43
C GLY A 202 12.00 1.15 -21.89
N GLU A 203 12.91 1.69 -22.71
CA GLU A 203 12.66 1.93 -24.14
C GLU A 203 12.44 0.64 -24.93
N ARG A 204 13.17 -0.43 -24.64
CA ARG A 204 13.00 -1.70 -25.36
C ARG A 204 11.75 -2.46 -24.94
N LEU A 205 11.38 -2.41 -23.66
CA LEU A 205 10.23 -3.16 -23.17
C LEU A 205 8.91 -2.44 -23.47
N GLU A 206 8.91 -1.11 -23.50
CA GLU A 206 7.75 -0.24 -23.78
C GLU A 206 6.57 -0.44 -22.81
N VAL A 207 6.84 -0.97 -21.62
CA VAL A 207 5.84 -1.18 -20.57
C VAL A 207 5.26 0.17 -20.13
N LEU A 208 3.94 0.30 -20.16
CA LEU A 208 3.18 1.52 -19.82
C LEU A 208 3.46 2.74 -20.72
N LYS A 209 4.06 2.55 -21.91
CA LYS A 209 4.34 3.64 -22.87
C LYS A 209 3.09 4.46 -23.23
N ASP A 210 1.98 3.78 -23.48
CA ASP A 210 0.70 4.39 -23.87
C ASP A 210 -0.27 4.61 -22.69
N TYR A 211 0.22 4.54 -21.45
CA TYR A 211 -0.63 4.69 -20.28
C TYR A 211 -1.29 6.09 -20.24
N PRO A 212 -2.63 6.18 -20.13
CA PRO A 212 -3.33 7.45 -20.10
C PRO A 212 -2.84 8.34 -18.96
N THR A 213 -2.15 9.43 -19.31
CA THR A 213 -1.56 10.35 -18.34
C THR A 213 -2.29 11.69 -18.41
N PRO A 214 -3.01 12.11 -17.35
CA PRO A 214 -3.68 13.40 -17.31
C PRO A 214 -2.70 14.58 -17.48
N PRO A 215 -3.20 15.76 -17.92
CA PRO A 215 -2.39 16.97 -17.97
C PRO A 215 -1.73 17.28 -16.62
N ASN A 216 -0.48 17.73 -16.66
CA ASN A 216 0.35 18.05 -15.47
C ASN A 216 0.75 16.84 -14.60
N CYS A 217 0.45 15.61 -15.00
CA CYS A 217 0.99 14.40 -14.39
C CYS A 217 2.23 13.91 -15.15
N THR A 218 3.15 13.26 -14.44
CA THR A 218 4.29 12.56 -15.06
C THR A 218 3.82 11.18 -15.51
N SER A 219 4.12 10.80 -16.76
CA SER A 219 3.80 9.47 -17.28
C SER A 219 4.51 8.38 -16.46
N PRO A 220 3.87 7.22 -16.21
CA PRO A 220 4.51 6.10 -15.54
C PRO A 220 5.48 5.32 -16.45
N PHE A 221 5.57 5.65 -17.75
CA PHE A 221 6.55 5.06 -18.65
C PHE A 221 7.97 5.36 -18.15
N ALA A 222 8.73 4.33 -17.80
CA ALA A 222 9.99 4.48 -17.05
C ALA A 222 10.96 5.50 -17.66
N PRO A 223 11.25 5.53 -18.98
CA PRO A 223 12.14 6.53 -19.56
C PRO A 223 11.67 7.98 -19.36
N VAL A 224 10.38 8.25 -19.55
CA VAL A 224 9.81 9.59 -19.33
C VAL A 224 9.86 9.94 -17.85
N TRP A 225 9.52 9.00 -16.98
CA TRP A 225 9.49 9.24 -15.55
C TRP A 225 10.90 9.49 -14.98
N ILE A 226 11.88 8.67 -15.36
CA ILE A 226 13.29 8.82 -14.96
C ILE A 226 13.80 10.22 -15.33
N ASN A 227 13.67 10.59 -16.61
CA ASN A 227 14.19 11.87 -17.10
C ASN A 227 13.53 13.06 -16.41
N GLU A 228 12.20 13.02 -16.19
CA GLU A 228 11.50 14.11 -15.51
C GLU A 228 11.90 14.25 -14.05
N MET A 229 12.05 13.15 -13.31
CA MET A 229 12.44 13.21 -11.90
C MET A 229 13.90 13.62 -11.71
N VAL A 230 14.81 13.15 -12.58
CA VAL A 230 16.21 13.60 -12.59
C VAL A 230 16.27 15.09 -12.88
N ARG A 231 15.53 15.59 -13.87
CA ARG A 231 15.45 17.03 -14.17
C ARG A 231 14.99 17.83 -12.96
N ARG A 232 13.95 17.37 -12.25
CA ARG A 232 13.43 18.05 -11.04
C ARG A 232 14.43 18.09 -9.89
N LYS A 233 15.27 17.06 -9.73
CA LYS A 233 16.29 17.00 -8.67
C LYS A 233 17.50 17.89 -8.93
N SER A 234 17.75 18.21 -10.20
CA SER A 234 18.86 19.07 -10.62
C SER A 234 18.51 20.57 -10.63
N LEU A 235 17.28 20.93 -10.27
CA LEU A 235 16.83 22.32 -10.06
C LEU A 235 17.01 22.73 -8.60
#